data_AF-A0A9D8PGL5-F1
#
_entry.id   AF-A0A9D8PGL5-F1
#
_cell.length_a   1.000
_cell.length_b   1.000
_cell.length_c   1.000
_cell.angle_alpha   90.00
_cell.angle_beta   90.00
_cell.angle_gamma   90.00
#
_symmetry.space_group_name_H-M   'P 1'
#
loop_
_entity.id
_entity.type
_entity.pdbx_description
1 polymer ?
#
loop_
_entity_poly.entity_id
_entity_poly.type
_entity_poly.pdbx_seq_one_letter_code
_entity_poly.pdbx_strand_id
1 'polypeptide(L)' 'MSIAQIKNLQRRLTLLEQEAMTEVSRACGHELWQTLGFDALDAIEDGERRARANYYFGQLQTARQLMEVLG' A
#
# COMPACT_ATOMS: atom_id res chain seq x y z
N MET A 1 24.66 4.20 -0.93
CA MET A 1 23.93 5.24 -0.16
C MET A 1 24.55 5.35 1.21
N SER A 2 24.56 6.54 1.81
CA SER A 2 24.96 6.70 3.22
C SER A 2 23.89 6.12 4.16
N ILE A 3 24.29 5.74 5.38
CA ILE A 3 23.37 5.24 6.41
C ILE A 3 22.23 6.24 6.67
N ALA A 4 22.53 7.54 6.64
CA ALA A 4 21.53 8.59 6.80
C ALA A 4 20.49 8.59 5.66
N GLN A 5 20.92 8.36 4.42
CA GLN A 5 20.02 8.26 3.26
C GLN A 5 19.10 7.04 3.37
N ILE A 6 19.64 5.88 3.77
CA ILE A 6 18.86 4.65 3.96
C ILE A 6 17.78 4.86 5.03
N LYS A 7 18.15 5.40 6.20
CA LYS A 7 17.18 5.69 7.28
C LYS A 7 16.11 6.69 6.87
N ASN A 8 16.47 7.69 6.08
CA ASN A 8 15.50 8.66 5.56
C ASN A 8 14.53 8.01 4.58
N LEU A 9 15.04 7.14 3.69
CA LEU A 9 14.22 6.41 2.74
C LEU A 9 13.27 5.43 3.44
N GLN A 10 13.78 4.62 4.39
CA GLN A 10 12.95 3.74 5.21
C GLN A 10 11.80 4.52 5.86
N ARG A 11 12.07 5.68 6.48
CA ARG A 11 11.01 6.53 7.06
C ARG A 11 9.95 6.95 6.05
N ARG A 12 10.36 7.34 4.84
CA ARG A 12 9.42 7.74 3.76
C ARG A 12 8.59 6.55 3.29
N LEU A 13 9.20 5.37 3.16
CA LEU A 13 8.49 4.15 2.78
C LEU A 13 7.47 3.73 3.84
N THR A 14 7.78 3.87 5.13
CA THR A 14 6.81 3.63 6.21
C THR A 14 5.62 4.58 6.11
N LEU A 15 5.85 5.87 5.84
CA LEU A 15 4.76 6.83 5.66
C LEU A 15 3.90 6.50 4.44
N LEU A 16 4.54 6.11 3.33
CA LEU A 16 3.84 5.71 2.11
C LEU A 16 3.00 4.44 2.32
N GLU A 17 3.54 3.45 3.05
CA GLU A 17 2.80 2.26 3.43
C GLU A 17 1.56 2.62 4.26
N GLN A 18 1.69 3.47 5.27
CA GLN A 18 0.56 3.89 6.12
C GLN A 18 -0.54 4.61 5.32
N GLU A 19 -0.15 5.52 4.43
CA GLU A 19 -1.09 6.23 3.55
C GLU A 19 -1.81 5.24 2.62
N ALA A 20 -1.05 4.38 1.95
CA ALA A 20 -1.60 3.38 1.04
C ALA A 20 -2.55 2.41 1.75
N MET A 21 -2.21 1.93 2.95
CA MET A 21 -3.11 1.10 3.76
C MET A 21 -4.42 1.82 4.08
N THR A 22 -4.34 3.10 4.45
CA THR A 22 -5.51 3.92 4.79
C THR A 22 -6.43 4.07 3.58
N GLU A 23 -5.87 4.38 2.42
CA GLU A 23 -6.64 4.60 1.21
C GLU A 23 -7.21 3.29 0.62
N VAL A 24 -6.51 2.16 0.74
CA VAL A 24 -7.07 0.84 0.37
C VAL A 24 -8.24 0.49 1.29
N SER A 25 -8.10 0.64 2.62
CA SER A 25 -9.20 0.43 3.57
C SER A 25 -10.40 1.33 3.27
N ARG A 26 -10.16 2.60 2.92
CA ARG A 26 -11.20 3.56 2.56
C ARG A 26 -11.91 3.17 1.26
N ALA A 27 -11.17 2.72 0.25
CA ALA A 27 -11.74 2.31 -1.03
C ALA A 27 -12.55 1.01 -0.92
N CYS A 28 -12.06 0.05 -0.12
CA CYS A 28 -12.77 -1.21 0.16
C CYS A 28 -13.95 -1.02 1.12
N GLY A 29 -13.92 -0.02 2.01
CA GLY A 29 -14.92 0.20 3.04
C GLY A 29 -14.84 -0.77 4.23
N HIS A 30 -13.82 -1.63 4.26
CA HIS A 30 -13.54 -2.61 5.32
C HIS A 30 -12.06 -2.98 5.32
N GLU A 31 -11.60 -3.69 6.34
CA GLU A 31 -10.18 -4.11 6.45
C GLU A 31 -9.89 -5.54 5.95
N LEU A 32 -10.91 -6.29 5.47
CA LEU A 32 -10.74 -7.68 5.00
C LEU A 32 -9.71 -7.84 3.86
N TRP A 33 -9.43 -6.77 3.12
CA TRP A 33 -8.40 -6.77 2.07
C TRP A 33 -7.01 -7.12 2.60
N GLN A 34 -6.74 -6.90 3.90
CA GLN A 34 -5.45 -7.26 4.49
C GLN A 34 -5.23 -8.78 4.50
N THR A 35 -6.31 -9.56 4.57
CA THR A 35 -6.27 -11.03 4.55
C THR A 35 -6.50 -11.57 3.14
N LEU A 36 -7.43 -10.97 2.39
CA LEU A 36 -7.86 -11.44 1.08
C LEU A 36 -7.00 -10.91 -0.07
N GLY A 37 -6.21 -9.87 0.15
CA GLY A 37 -5.38 -9.25 -0.87
C GLY A 37 -6.20 -8.75 -2.06
N PHE A 38 -5.74 -9.07 -3.27
CA PHE A 38 -6.32 -8.61 -4.53
C PHE A 38 -7.79 -9.01 -4.70
N ASP A 39 -8.20 -10.16 -4.17
CA ASP A 39 -9.59 -10.66 -4.32
C ASP A 39 -10.61 -9.71 -3.69
N ALA A 40 -10.25 -9.04 -2.59
CA ALA A 40 -11.10 -8.02 -1.99
C ALA A 40 -11.25 -6.76 -2.84
N LEU A 41 -10.25 -6.44 -3.66
CA LEU A 41 -10.26 -5.28 -4.54
C LEU A 41 -11.05 -5.56 -5.82
N ASP A 42 -10.94 -6.77 -6.36
CA ASP A 42 -11.65 -7.15 -7.58
C ASP A 42 -13.18 -7.23 -7.36
N ALA A 43 -13.60 -7.56 -6.13
CA ALA A 43 -15.00 -7.56 -5.71
C ALA A 43 -15.64 -6.16 -5.61
N ILE A 44 -14.87 -5.07 -5.77
CA ILE A 44 -15.42 -3.69 -5.73
C ILE A 44 -16.17 -3.39 -7.03
N GLU A 45 -17.49 -3.21 -6.94
CA GLU A 45 -18.35 -2.92 -8.10
C GLU A 45 -18.14 -1.50 -8.67
N ASP A 46 -17.91 -0.51 -7.80
CA ASP A 46 -17.66 0.88 -8.20
C ASP A 46 -16.27 0.99 -8.86
N GLY A 47 -16.27 1.25 -10.16
CA GLY A 47 -15.04 1.30 -10.98
C GLY A 47 -14.03 2.34 -10.52
N GLU A 48 -14.46 3.50 -10.03
CA GLU A 48 -13.54 4.52 -9.51
C GLU A 48 -12.93 4.10 -8.18
N ARG A 49 -13.74 3.51 -7.29
CA ARG A 49 -13.23 2.96 -6.02
C ARG A 49 -12.24 1.83 -6.28
N ARG A 50 -12.56 0.92 -7.20
CA ARG A 50 -11.66 -0.18 -7.57
C ARG A 50 -10.36 0.34 -8.17
N ALA A 51 -10.40 1.34 -9.04
CA ALA A 51 -9.21 1.96 -9.60
C ALA A 51 -8.33 2.59 -8.50
N ARG A 52 -8.93 3.32 -7.55
CA ARG A 52 -8.22 3.86 -6.38
C ARG A 52 -7.61 2.74 -5.52
N ALA A 53 -8.38 1.71 -5.21
CA ALA A 53 -7.89 0.59 -4.40
C ALA A 53 -6.69 -0.09 -5.06
N ASN A 54 -6.77 -0.38 -6.36
CA ASN A 54 -5.66 -0.99 -7.12
C ASN A 54 -4.41 -0.11 -7.15
N TYR A 55 -4.59 1.21 -7.33
CA TYR A 55 -3.48 2.15 -7.33
C TYR A 55 -2.72 2.14 -5.99
N TYR A 56 -3.42 2.34 -4.88
CA TYR A 56 -2.80 2.37 -3.56
C TYR A 56 -2.28 1.00 -3.13
N PHE A 57 -2.95 -0.08 -3.50
CA PHE A 57 -2.47 -1.44 -3.22
C PHE A 57 -1.16 -1.74 -3.96
N GLY A 58 -1.02 -1.30 -5.22
CA GLY A 58 0.25 -1.38 -5.94
C GLY A 58 1.37 -0.55 -5.30
N GLN A 59 1.06 0.65 -4.80
CA GLN A 59 2.00 1.46 -4.02
C GLN A 59 2.43 0.77 -2.73
N LEU A 60 1.48 0.18 -2.01
CA LEU A 60 1.74 -0.58 -0.78
C LEU A 60 2.68 -1.76 -1.03
N GLN A 61 2.42 -2.55 -2.08
CA GLN A 61 3.29 -3.66 -2.47
C GLN A 61 4.71 -3.18 -2.82
N THR A 62 4.80 -2.08 -3.59
CA THR A 62 6.09 -1.48 -3.96
C THR A 62 6.85 -1.00 -2.73
N ALA A 63 6.17 -0.30 -1.80
CA ALA A 63 6.78 0.21 -0.58
C ALA A 63 7.33 -0.92 0.30
N ARG A 64 6.56 -2.01 0.46
CA ARG A 64 6.98 -3.20 1.21
C ARG A 64 8.17 -3.90 0.57
N GLN A 65 8.15 -4.09 -0.74
CA GLN A 65 9.26 -4.69 -1.47
C GLN A 65 10.53 -3.84 -1.34
N LEU A 66 10.42 -2.52 -1.46
CA LEU A 66 11.56 -1.62 -1.26
C LEU A 66 12.07 -1.65 0.19
N MET A 67 11.18 -1.73 1.17
CA MET A 67 11.57 -1.85 2.58
C MET A 67 12.36 -3.15 2.82
N GLU A 68 11.88 -4.28 2.28
CA GLU A 68 12.55 -5.58 2.39
C GLU A 68 13.98 -5.56 1.82
N VAL A 69 14.17 -4.86 0.69
CA VAL A 69 15.50 -4.71 0.06
C VAL A 69 16.45 -3.82 0.88
N LEU A 70 15.92 -2.88 1.67
CA LEU A 70 16.74 -1.96 2.46
C LEU A 70 17.19 -2.54 3.82
N GLY A 71 16.53 -3.61 4.30
CA GLY A 71 16.73 -4.16 5.64
C GLY A 71 16.27 -3.20 6.73
#